data_AF-A0A7C1GD24-F1
#
_entry.id   AF-A0A7C1GD24-F1
#
_cell.length_a   1.000
_cell.length_b   1.000
_cell.length_c   1.000
_cell.angle_alpha   90.00
_cell.angle_beta   90.00
_cell.angle_gamma   90.00
#
_symmetry.space_group_name_H-M   'P 1'
#
loop_
_entity.id
_entity.type
_entity.pdbx_description
1 polymer ?
#
loop_
_entity_poly.entity_id
_entity_poly.type
_entity_poly.pdbx_seq_one_letter_code
_entity_poly.pdbx_strand_id
1 'polypeptide(L)'
;MLEKVTQSLAGRTAVLKLLPLSMDEVRQFNDLPEELNVFELIFNGFYPGKYNLDIHPTDFFLSYFETYIQRDVRQIKNISNLELFSNFIRLCAGRIGQVLDLSSLAADTGVSVNTVKGWLSVLQASYIIVMLQPYYKNLNKRLIKSPKLYFADTGLASYLLNISNADQLQNHYLRGGLFENFVLLELLKSRYNKGLDKNIYFYRDNNKNEIDFIVEKADKVDVIEVKSGQTFSEA
;
A
#
# COMPACT_ATOMS: atom_id res chain seq x y z
N MET A 1 6.57 -21.73 -5.17
CA MET A 1 8.03 -21.87 -5.44
C MET A 1 8.81 -22.45 -4.26
N LEU A 2 8.54 -22.05 -3.01
CA LEU A 2 9.22 -22.58 -1.81
C LEU A 2 8.84 -24.03 -1.42
N GLU A 3 7.69 -24.54 -1.85
CA GLU A 3 7.25 -25.93 -1.56
C GLU A 3 8.12 -27.01 -2.22
N LYS A 4 8.94 -26.67 -3.22
CA LYS A 4 9.84 -27.62 -3.90
C LYS A 4 11.24 -27.69 -3.28
N VAL A 5 11.50 -26.95 -2.21
CA VAL A 5 12.79 -26.97 -1.51
C VAL A 5 12.69 -27.98 -0.36
N THR A 6 13.27 -29.16 -0.54
CA THR A 6 13.23 -30.28 0.42
C THR A 6 14.12 -30.09 1.66
N GLN A 7 15.02 -29.11 1.66
CA GLN A 7 15.88 -28.80 2.81
C GLN A 7 15.67 -27.38 3.32
N SER A 8 15.79 -27.20 4.63
CA SER A 8 15.82 -25.87 5.23
C SER A 8 17.02 -25.09 4.70
N LEU A 9 16.74 -23.95 4.08
CA LEU A 9 17.73 -22.98 3.63
C LEU A 9 18.12 -21.99 4.74
N ALA A 10 17.67 -22.24 5.98
CA ALA A 10 18.01 -21.43 7.15
C ALA A 10 19.53 -21.23 7.26
N GLY A 11 19.94 -19.97 7.39
CA GLY A 11 21.35 -19.57 7.52
C GLY A 11 22.18 -19.61 6.22
N ARG A 12 21.61 -19.99 5.07
CA ARG A 12 22.34 -20.11 3.78
C ARG A 12 21.73 -19.29 2.63
N THR A 13 20.65 -18.54 2.91
CA THR A 13 19.96 -17.74 1.90
C THR A 13 19.61 -16.37 2.42
N ALA A 14 19.70 -15.38 1.53
CA ALA A 14 19.11 -14.08 1.73
C ALA A 14 17.69 -14.06 1.15
N VAL A 15 16.76 -13.41 1.84
CA VAL A 15 15.42 -13.13 1.33
C VAL A 15 15.37 -11.65 0.99
N LEU A 16 15.22 -11.34 -0.29
CA LEU A 16 15.01 -9.98 -0.76
C LEU A 16 13.53 -9.75 -0.99
N LYS A 17 13.03 -8.60 -0.54
CA LYS A 17 11.65 -8.17 -0.76
C LYS A 17 11.66 -7.12 -1.87
N LEU A 18 11.07 -7.46 -3.01
CA LEU A 18 10.92 -6.56 -4.14
C LEU A 18 9.47 -6.10 -4.20
N LEU A 19 9.27 -4.79 -4.06
CA LEU A 19 7.99 -4.15 -4.30
C LEU A 19 7.84 -3.83 -5.80
N PRO A 20 6.67 -3.32 -6.25
CA PRO A 20 6.55 -2.75 -7.59
C PRO A 20 7.62 -1.66 -7.84
N LEU A 21 7.82 -1.29 -9.10
CA LEU A 21 8.89 -0.38 -9.52
C LEU A 21 8.88 0.92 -8.70
N SER A 22 10.04 1.41 -8.31
CA SER A 22 10.21 2.76 -7.77
C SER A 22 10.02 3.80 -8.87
N MET A 23 9.81 5.06 -8.47
CA MET A 23 9.74 6.17 -9.42
C MET A 23 11.03 6.25 -10.27
N ASP A 24 12.19 6.00 -9.67
CA ASP A 24 13.48 6.02 -10.37
C ASP A 24 13.59 4.89 -11.40
N GLU A 25 13.11 3.68 -11.08
CA GLU A 25 13.05 2.58 -12.04
C GLU A 25 12.07 2.88 -13.18
N VAL A 26 10.88 3.41 -12.87
CA VAL A 26 9.89 3.80 -13.88
C VAL A 26 10.45 4.82 -14.87
N ARG A 27 11.21 5.80 -14.39
CA ARG A 27 11.89 6.79 -15.26
C ARG A 27 12.90 6.15 -16.20
N GLN A 28 13.58 5.09 -15.77
CA GLN A 28 14.55 4.36 -16.61
C GLN A 28 13.88 3.45 -17.65
N PHE A 29 12.67 2.96 -17.37
CA PHE A 29 12.00 1.98 -18.24
C PHE A 29 11.37 2.57 -19.51
N ASN A 30 10.94 3.83 -19.49
CA ASN A 30 9.96 4.29 -20.47
C ASN A 30 10.23 5.67 -21.08
N ASP A 31 11.47 6.19 -20.98
CA ASP A 31 11.83 7.55 -21.43
C ASP A 31 10.75 8.59 -21.06
N LEU A 32 10.21 8.48 -19.84
CA LEU A 32 9.10 9.33 -19.44
C LEU A 32 9.55 10.79 -19.43
N PRO A 33 8.63 11.73 -19.72
CA PRO A 33 8.96 13.15 -19.73
C PRO A 33 9.62 13.59 -18.42
N GLU A 34 10.60 14.50 -18.49
CA GLU A 34 11.27 15.06 -17.30
C GLU A 34 10.26 15.65 -16.29
N GLU A 35 9.18 16.25 -16.80
CA GLU A 35 8.06 16.76 -16.01
C GLU A 35 6.90 15.76 -15.93
N LEU A 36 7.07 14.71 -15.11
CA LEU A 36 5.97 13.81 -14.77
C LEU A 36 5.05 14.43 -13.72
N ASN A 37 3.76 14.55 -14.06
CA ASN A 37 2.74 14.83 -13.07
C ASN A 37 2.67 13.66 -12.07
N VAL A 38 2.92 13.93 -10.79
CA VAL A 38 2.90 12.89 -9.75
C VAL A 38 1.55 12.18 -9.67
N PHE A 39 0.44 12.85 -9.96
CA PHE A 39 -0.88 12.21 -9.97
C PHE A 39 -1.07 11.26 -11.15
N GLU A 40 -0.36 11.49 -12.25
CA GLU A 40 -0.32 10.57 -13.38
C GLU A 40 0.48 9.31 -13.02
N LEU A 41 1.60 9.44 -12.31
CA LEU A 41 2.34 8.30 -11.75
C LEU A 41 1.48 7.50 -10.76
N ILE A 42 0.81 8.19 -9.83
CA ILE A 42 -0.06 7.55 -8.83
C ILE A 42 -1.20 6.79 -9.51
N PHE A 43 -1.81 7.40 -10.54
CA PHE A 43 -2.88 6.79 -11.32
C PHE A 43 -2.41 5.59 -12.15
N ASN A 44 -1.25 5.70 -12.79
CA ASN A 44 -0.63 4.61 -13.56
C ASN A 44 -0.23 3.41 -12.68
N GLY A 45 0.11 3.66 -11.41
CA GLY A 45 0.66 2.64 -10.52
C GLY A 45 2.08 2.25 -10.92
N PHE A 46 2.60 1.16 -10.34
CA PHE A 46 4.03 0.84 -10.37
C PHE A 46 4.33 -0.62 -10.75
N TYR A 47 3.30 -1.43 -11.06
CA TYR A 47 3.53 -2.81 -11.49
C TYR A 47 4.30 -2.86 -12.82
N PRO A 48 5.38 -3.65 -12.92
CA PRO A 48 6.20 -3.72 -14.15
C PRO A 48 5.38 -4.06 -15.41
N GLY A 49 4.38 -4.94 -15.28
CA GLY A 49 3.52 -5.35 -16.39
C GLY A 49 2.77 -4.20 -17.05
N LYS A 50 2.45 -3.12 -16.33
CA LYS A 50 1.79 -1.93 -16.89
C LYS A 50 2.72 -1.12 -17.79
N TYR A 51 4.03 -1.13 -17.54
CA TYR A 51 4.99 -0.36 -18.33
C TYR A 51 5.45 -1.12 -19.58
N ASN A 52 5.34 -2.44 -19.58
CA ASN A 52 5.63 -3.26 -20.76
C ASN A 52 4.47 -3.31 -21.78
N LEU A 53 3.29 -2.83 -21.40
CA LEU A 53 2.07 -2.90 -22.20
C LEU A 53 1.53 -1.49 -22.46
N ASP A 54 1.21 -1.20 -23.72
CA ASP A 54 0.43 -0.01 -24.08
C ASP A 54 -1.06 -0.24 -23.75
N ILE A 55 -1.37 -0.22 -22.46
CA ILE A 55 -2.70 -0.46 -21.90
C ILE A 55 -3.07 0.67 -20.95
N HIS A 56 -4.34 1.09 -20.98
CA HIS A 56 -4.85 2.09 -20.05
C HIS A 56 -4.80 1.54 -18.60
N PRO A 57 -4.41 2.35 -17.58
CA PRO A 57 -4.28 1.86 -16.21
C PRO A 57 -5.54 1.17 -15.68
N THR A 58 -6.73 1.73 -15.95
CA THR A 58 -8.00 1.14 -15.53
C THR A 58 -8.19 -0.28 -16.05
N ASP A 59 -7.85 -0.55 -17.32
CA ASP A 59 -8.01 -1.87 -17.95
C ASP A 59 -6.98 -2.87 -17.42
N PHE A 60 -5.76 -2.40 -17.18
CA PHE A 60 -4.71 -3.19 -16.54
C PHE A 60 -5.12 -3.63 -15.14
N PHE A 61 -5.58 -2.70 -14.30
CA PHE A 61 -5.97 -3.02 -12.92
C PHE A 61 -7.27 -3.78 -12.81
N LEU A 62 -8.22 -3.60 -13.74
CA LEU A 62 -9.38 -4.48 -13.89
C LEU A 62 -8.92 -5.92 -14.12
N SER A 63 -8.08 -6.13 -15.13
CA SER A 63 -7.56 -7.46 -15.48
C SER A 63 -6.78 -8.06 -14.32
N TYR A 64 -5.92 -7.28 -13.65
CA TYR A 64 -5.17 -7.73 -12.47
C TYR A 64 -6.10 -8.11 -11.31
N PHE A 65 -7.13 -7.32 -11.05
CA PHE A 65 -8.08 -7.57 -9.97
C PHE A 65 -8.90 -8.84 -10.21
N GLU A 66 -9.44 -9.02 -11.42
CA GLU A 66 -10.25 -10.19 -11.78
C GLU A 66 -9.43 -11.47 -11.87
N THR A 67 -8.19 -11.41 -12.37
CA THR A 67 -7.38 -12.61 -12.60
C THR A 67 -6.58 -13.04 -11.38
N TYR A 68 -5.93 -12.12 -10.67
CA TYR A 68 -5.04 -12.47 -9.55
C TYR A 68 -5.77 -12.36 -8.20
N ILE A 69 -6.41 -11.22 -7.93
CA ILE A 69 -6.98 -10.98 -6.60
C ILE A 69 -8.23 -11.84 -6.38
N GLN A 70 -9.12 -11.87 -7.36
CA GLN A 70 -10.37 -12.60 -7.27
C GLN A 70 -10.20 -14.13 -7.39
N ARG A 71 -9.17 -14.62 -8.09
CA ARG A 71 -8.96 -16.08 -8.29
C ARG A 71 -7.87 -16.63 -7.37
N ASP A 72 -6.67 -16.06 -7.36
CA ASP A 72 -5.51 -16.67 -6.72
C ASP A 72 -5.41 -16.31 -5.23
N VAL A 73 -5.51 -15.01 -4.90
CA VAL A 73 -5.41 -14.53 -3.51
C VAL A 73 -6.55 -15.11 -2.65
N ARG A 74 -7.74 -15.23 -3.23
CA ARG A 74 -8.92 -15.84 -2.60
C ARG A 74 -8.73 -17.30 -2.20
N GLN A 75 -8.02 -18.09 -3.01
CA GLN A 75 -7.85 -19.53 -2.77
C GLN A 75 -7.04 -19.81 -1.50
N ILE A 76 -6.19 -18.88 -1.06
CA ILE A 76 -5.35 -18.99 0.15
C ILE A 76 -6.20 -19.25 1.41
N LYS A 77 -7.42 -18.70 1.47
CA LYS A 77 -8.33 -18.85 2.63
C LYS A 77 -9.67 -19.50 2.30
N ASN A 78 -9.82 -20.05 1.10
CA ASN A 78 -11.09 -20.62 0.59
C ASN A 78 -12.28 -19.67 0.81
N ILE A 79 -12.10 -18.38 0.46
CA ILE A 79 -13.18 -17.39 0.59
C ILE A 79 -14.31 -17.84 -0.32
N SER A 80 -15.57 -17.90 0.13
CA SER A 80 -16.66 -18.49 -0.67
C SER A 80 -17.45 -17.46 -1.48
N ASN A 81 -17.62 -16.24 -0.95
CA ASN A 81 -18.38 -15.16 -1.59
C ASN A 81 -17.45 -14.14 -2.24
N LEU A 82 -17.44 -14.09 -3.58
CA LEU A 82 -16.58 -13.21 -4.37
C LEU A 82 -16.99 -11.74 -4.29
N GLU A 83 -18.29 -11.50 -4.27
CA GLU A 83 -18.86 -10.16 -4.25
C GLU A 83 -18.54 -9.46 -2.93
N LEU A 84 -18.77 -10.14 -1.79
CA LEU A 84 -18.43 -9.62 -0.47
C LEU A 84 -16.92 -9.32 -0.33
N PHE A 85 -16.07 -10.20 -0.86
CA PHE A 85 -14.62 -9.98 -0.83
C PHE A 85 -14.21 -8.80 -1.71
N SER A 86 -14.83 -8.65 -2.88
CA SER A 86 -14.56 -7.52 -3.77
C SER A 86 -15.00 -6.19 -3.14
N ASN A 87 -16.18 -6.16 -2.54
CA ASN A 87 -16.68 -5.01 -1.79
C ASN A 87 -15.77 -4.66 -0.61
N PHE A 88 -15.30 -5.67 0.12
CA PHE A 88 -14.33 -5.49 1.19
C PHE A 88 -13.04 -4.81 0.75
N ILE A 89 -12.46 -5.22 -0.40
CA ILE A 89 -11.23 -4.60 -0.91
C ILE A 89 -11.48 -3.15 -1.34
N ARG A 90 -12.65 -2.85 -1.91
CA ARG A 90 -13.06 -1.47 -2.23
C ARG A 90 -13.26 -0.63 -0.96
N LEU A 91 -13.86 -1.19 0.08
CA LEU A 91 -13.99 -0.55 1.40
C LEU A 91 -12.64 -0.30 2.06
N CYS A 92 -11.65 -1.17 1.82
CA CYS A 92 -10.24 -0.95 2.20
C CYS A 92 -9.64 0.23 1.43
N ALA A 93 -9.84 0.33 0.11
CA ALA A 93 -9.37 1.45 -0.70
C ALA A 93 -9.98 2.79 -0.23
N GLY A 94 -11.26 2.80 0.14
CA GLY A 94 -11.93 3.97 0.74
C GLY A 94 -11.36 4.43 2.09
N ARG A 95 -10.49 3.62 2.72
CA ARG A 95 -9.84 3.88 4.02
C ARG A 95 -8.32 4.04 3.90
N ILE A 96 -7.82 4.27 2.69
CA ILE A 96 -6.40 4.50 2.43
C ILE A 96 -5.85 5.66 3.29
N GLY A 97 -4.72 5.44 3.94
CA GLY A 97 -4.09 6.40 4.85
C GLY A 97 -4.77 6.55 6.22
N GLN A 98 -5.86 5.83 6.49
CA GLN A 98 -6.62 5.96 7.74
C GLN A 98 -6.25 4.88 8.74
N VAL A 99 -6.34 5.21 10.04
CA VAL A 99 -6.21 4.25 11.14
C VAL A 99 -7.38 3.26 11.06
N LEU A 100 -7.05 1.98 11.06
CA LEU A 100 -8.01 0.91 10.83
C LEU A 100 -8.97 0.73 12.01
N ASP A 101 -10.26 0.87 11.72
CA ASP A 101 -11.37 0.41 12.56
C ASP A 101 -11.92 -0.90 12.00
N LEU A 102 -11.55 -2.00 12.65
CA LEU A 102 -11.97 -3.35 12.25
C LEU A 102 -13.47 -3.59 12.43
N SER A 103 -14.10 -2.92 13.42
CA SER A 103 -15.52 -3.09 13.70
C SER A 103 -16.35 -2.38 12.64
N SER A 104 -16.00 -1.14 12.30
CA SER A 104 -16.63 -0.41 11.19
C SER A 104 -16.46 -1.14 9.87
N LEU A 105 -15.23 -1.61 9.55
CA LEU A 105 -14.98 -2.32 8.30
C LEU A 105 -15.78 -3.63 8.22
N ALA A 106 -15.92 -4.36 9.33
CA ALA A 106 -16.72 -5.58 9.40
C ALA A 106 -18.21 -5.30 9.21
N ALA A 107 -18.74 -4.25 9.85
CA ALA A 107 -20.12 -3.82 9.71
C ALA A 107 -20.45 -3.44 8.26
N ASP A 108 -19.65 -2.59 7.64
CA ASP A 108 -19.87 -2.13 6.25
C ASP A 108 -19.72 -3.28 5.24
N THR A 109 -18.87 -4.26 5.53
CA THR A 109 -18.70 -5.45 4.69
C THR A 109 -19.83 -6.47 4.90
N GLY A 110 -20.53 -6.44 6.03
CA GLY A 110 -21.56 -7.44 6.38
C GLY A 110 -20.97 -8.79 6.83
N VAL A 111 -19.78 -8.79 7.45
CA VAL A 111 -19.12 -10.02 7.93
C VAL A 111 -18.60 -9.86 9.36
N SER A 112 -18.13 -10.95 9.98
CA SER A 112 -17.55 -10.88 11.33
C SER A 112 -16.19 -10.15 11.34
N VAL A 113 -15.83 -9.55 12.48
CA VAL A 113 -14.49 -8.95 12.68
C VAL A 113 -13.36 -9.97 12.46
N ASN A 114 -13.57 -11.24 12.83
CA ASN A 114 -12.59 -12.30 12.60
C ASN A 114 -12.41 -12.59 11.11
N THR A 115 -13.49 -12.53 10.32
CA THR A 115 -13.43 -12.65 8.86
C THR A 115 -12.60 -11.51 8.26
N VAL A 116 -12.86 -10.26 8.66
CA VAL A 116 -12.07 -9.09 8.22
C VAL A 116 -10.59 -9.25 8.57
N LYS A 117 -10.25 -9.65 9.80
CA LYS A 117 -8.86 -9.90 10.20
C LYS A 117 -8.19 -10.97 9.32
N GLY A 118 -8.92 -12.05 9.03
CA GLY A 118 -8.45 -13.11 8.14
C GLY A 118 -8.20 -12.60 6.72
N TRP A 119 -9.11 -11.81 6.17
CA TRP A 119 -8.99 -11.24 4.83
C TRP A 119 -7.86 -10.22 4.73
N LEU A 120 -7.72 -9.32 5.70
CA LEU A 120 -6.57 -8.39 5.78
C LEU A 120 -5.25 -9.15 5.86
N SER A 121 -5.18 -10.21 6.65
CA SER A 121 -3.97 -11.04 6.74
C SER A 121 -3.60 -11.66 5.39
N VAL A 122 -4.59 -12.10 4.60
CA VAL A 122 -4.37 -12.64 3.25
C VAL A 122 -3.88 -11.56 2.29
N LEU A 123 -4.54 -10.40 2.28
CA LEU A 123 -4.13 -9.28 1.42
C LEU A 123 -2.71 -8.80 1.76
N GLN A 124 -2.35 -8.76 3.05
CA GLN A 124 -1.02 -8.35 3.48
C GLN A 124 0.05 -9.39 3.11
N ALA A 125 -0.24 -10.67 3.31
CA ALA A 125 0.67 -11.76 2.91
C ALA A 125 0.85 -11.84 1.39
N SER A 126 -0.16 -11.42 0.63
CA SER A 126 -0.15 -11.39 -0.84
C SER A 126 0.39 -10.09 -1.42
N TYR A 127 0.94 -9.20 -0.59
CA TYR A 127 1.45 -7.89 -0.99
C TYR A 127 0.45 -7.03 -1.77
N ILE A 128 -0.84 -7.10 -1.40
CA ILE A 128 -1.88 -6.19 -1.94
C ILE A 128 -2.00 -4.94 -1.07
N ILE A 129 -1.90 -5.11 0.25
CA ILE A 129 -1.98 -4.01 1.22
C ILE A 129 -0.72 -3.91 2.07
N VAL A 130 -0.51 -2.71 2.62
CA VAL A 130 0.56 -2.39 3.56
C VAL A 130 -0.06 -1.86 4.84
N MET A 131 0.26 -2.49 5.97
CA MET A 131 -0.13 -2.02 7.30
C MET A 131 1.02 -1.23 7.92
N LEU A 132 0.81 0.07 8.14
CA LEU A 132 1.77 0.95 8.80
C LEU A 132 1.47 1.00 10.29
N GLN A 133 2.42 0.56 11.11
CA GLN A 133 2.23 0.50 12.55
C GLN A 133 2.48 1.88 13.18
N PRO A 134 1.80 2.22 14.28
CA PRO A 134 2.08 3.44 15.00
C PRO A 134 3.44 3.37 15.69
N TYR A 135 4.07 4.52 15.92
CA TYR A 135 5.32 4.62 16.65
C TYR A 135 5.05 4.58 18.16
N TYR A 136 5.61 3.57 18.82
CA TYR A 136 5.64 3.47 20.28
C TYR A 136 7.03 2.98 20.71
N LYS A 137 7.63 3.60 21.73
CA LYS A 137 8.88 3.11 22.33
C LYS A 137 8.75 1.68 22.86
N ASN A 138 7.57 1.35 23.39
CA ASN A 138 7.27 0.01 23.88
C ASN A 138 6.75 -0.87 22.72
N LEU A 139 7.49 -1.92 22.38
CA LEU A 139 7.14 -2.85 21.31
C LEU A 139 5.79 -3.55 21.53
N ASN A 140 5.47 -3.95 22.76
CA ASN A 140 4.18 -4.59 23.07
C ASN A 140 3.02 -3.61 22.83
N LYS A 141 3.18 -2.34 23.21
CA LYS A 141 2.19 -1.29 22.89
C LYS A 141 2.08 -1.05 21.38
N ARG A 142 3.19 -1.15 20.66
CA ARG A 142 3.25 -1.03 19.20
C ARG A 142 2.40 -2.11 18.52
N LEU A 143 2.50 -3.36 18.99
CA LEU A 143 1.82 -4.52 18.39
C LEU A 143 0.31 -4.57 18.61
N ILE A 144 -0.21 -3.92 19.65
CA ILE A 144 -1.64 -3.96 20.00
C ILE A 144 -2.46 -2.80 19.44
N LYS A 145 -1.80 -1.77 18.88
CA LYS A 145 -2.47 -0.55 18.41
C LYS A 145 -2.83 -0.68 16.93
N SER A 146 -3.96 -0.07 16.55
CA SER A 146 -4.45 -0.14 15.18
C SER A 146 -3.46 0.51 14.19
N PRO A 147 -3.11 -0.18 13.10
CA PRO A 147 -2.27 0.39 12.05
C PRO A 147 -3.05 1.34 11.14
N LYS A 148 -2.34 2.14 10.34
CA LYS A 148 -2.89 2.77 9.13
C LYS A 148 -2.88 1.76 7.96
N LEU A 149 -3.90 1.81 7.12
CA LEU A 149 -4.06 0.94 5.95
C LEU A 149 -3.63 1.64 4.65
N TYR A 150 -2.80 0.98 3.85
CA TYR A 150 -2.39 1.42 2.50
C TYR A 150 -2.40 0.25 1.52
N PHE A 151 -2.19 0.54 0.24
CA PHE A 151 -2.02 -0.43 -0.83
C PHE A 151 -0.56 -0.55 -1.23
N ALA A 152 -0.16 -1.72 -1.73
CA ALA A 152 1.18 -1.95 -2.27
C ALA A 152 1.40 -1.28 -3.64
N ASP A 153 0.32 -0.81 -4.28
CA ASP A 153 0.34 -0.11 -5.55
C ASP A 153 -0.78 0.95 -5.56
N THR A 154 -0.45 2.19 -5.95
CA THR A 154 -1.41 3.30 -5.97
C THR A 154 -2.36 3.28 -7.16
N GLY A 155 -1.97 2.67 -8.28
CA GLY A 155 -2.84 2.52 -9.44
C GLY A 155 -3.95 1.51 -9.15
N LEU A 156 -3.63 0.43 -8.43
CA LEU A 156 -4.63 -0.50 -7.92
C LEU A 156 -5.61 0.19 -6.96
N ALA A 157 -5.11 1.01 -6.03
CA ALA A 157 -5.97 1.77 -5.12
C ALA A 157 -6.87 2.75 -5.89
N SER A 158 -6.32 3.47 -6.87
CA SER A 158 -7.05 4.38 -7.76
C SER A 158 -8.18 3.66 -8.51
N TYR A 159 -7.90 2.49 -9.10
CA TYR A 159 -8.90 1.65 -9.76
C TYR A 159 -10.02 1.22 -8.81
N LEU A 160 -9.68 0.78 -7.59
CA LEU A 160 -10.67 0.34 -6.59
C LEU A 160 -11.58 1.47 -6.11
N LEU A 161 -11.09 2.71 -6.17
CA LEU A 161 -11.82 3.95 -5.89
C LEU A 161 -12.65 4.46 -7.09
N ASN A 162 -12.66 3.74 -8.22
CA ASN A 162 -13.31 4.16 -9.47
C ASN A 162 -12.79 5.52 -9.98
N ILE A 163 -11.48 5.73 -9.82
CA ILE A 163 -10.77 6.86 -10.44
C ILE A 163 -10.33 6.41 -11.83
N SER A 164 -10.69 7.20 -12.86
CA SER A 164 -10.49 6.84 -14.26
C SER A 164 -9.43 7.68 -14.98
N ASN A 165 -8.91 8.73 -14.34
CA ASN A 165 -7.78 9.52 -14.85
C ASN A 165 -7.11 10.34 -13.73
N ALA A 166 -5.95 10.94 -14.05
CA ALA A 166 -5.15 11.74 -13.12
C ALA A 166 -5.86 13.01 -12.63
N ASP A 167 -6.67 13.67 -13.47
CA ASP A 167 -7.41 14.88 -13.08
C ASP A 167 -8.48 14.57 -12.02
N GLN A 168 -9.19 13.45 -12.18
CA GLN A 168 -10.14 12.97 -11.18
C GLN A 168 -9.41 12.65 -9.87
N LEU A 169 -8.23 12.03 -9.93
CA LEU A 169 -7.41 11.74 -8.75
C LEU A 169 -7.02 13.02 -8.01
N GLN A 170 -6.54 14.03 -8.75
CA GLN A 170 -6.10 15.30 -8.21
C GLN A 170 -7.23 16.05 -7.46
N ASN A 171 -8.48 15.83 -7.86
CA ASN A 171 -9.67 16.44 -7.25
C ASN A 171 -10.43 15.50 -6.30
N HIS A 172 -9.96 14.27 -6.13
CA HIS A 172 -10.62 13.27 -5.30
C HIS A 172 -10.48 13.59 -3.80
N TYR A 173 -11.52 13.32 -3.01
CA TYR A 173 -11.49 13.57 -1.56
C TYR A 173 -10.42 12.74 -0.81
N LEU A 174 -9.98 11.61 -1.40
CA LEU A 174 -8.86 10.79 -0.90
C LEU A 174 -7.51 11.10 -1.54
N ARG A 175 -7.35 12.22 -2.26
CA ARG A 175 -6.08 12.64 -2.87
C ARG A 175 -4.93 12.60 -1.87
N GLY A 176 -5.14 13.14 -0.66
CA GLY A 176 -4.13 13.15 0.40
C GLY A 176 -3.67 11.73 0.77
N GLY A 177 -4.61 10.81 0.99
CA GLY A 177 -4.30 9.42 1.33
C GLY A 177 -3.60 8.65 0.20
N LEU A 178 -3.96 8.89 -1.07
CA LEU A 178 -3.28 8.31 -2.22
C LEU A 178 -1.85 8.84 -2.38
N PHE A 179 -1.65 10.13 -2.16
CA PHE A 179 -0.32 10.75 -2.20
C PHE A 179 0.56 10.28 -1.03
N GLU A 180 0.01 10.21 0.18
CA GLU A 180 0.66 9.61 1.35
C GLU A 180 1.04 8.15 1.08
N ASN A 181 0.14 7.37 0.45
CA ASN A 181 0.45 5.99 0.03
C ASN A 181 1.65 5.95 -0.93
N PHE A 182 1.70 6.83 -1.93
CA PHE A 182 2.82 6.90 -2.86
C PHE A 182 4.14 7.15 -2.13
N VAL A 183 4.19 8.17 -1.26
CA VAL A 183 5.39 8.49 -0.48
C VAL A 183 5.80 7.33 0.41
N LEU A 184 4.85 6.67 1.09
CA LEU A 184 5.15 5.47 1.88
C LEU A 184 5.81 4.37 1.05
N LEU A 185 5.29 4.11 -0.16
CA LEU A 185 5.85 3.09 -1.04
C LEU A 185 7.25 3.44 -1.51
N GLU A 186 7.52 4.70 -1.87
CA GLU A 186 8.89 5.11 -2.24
C GLU A 186 9.87 4.98 -1.07
N LEU A 187 9.44 5.33 0.15
CA LEU A 187 10.25 5.10 1.36
C LEU A 187 10.52 3.61 1.58
N LEU A 188 9.52 2.74 1.41
CA LEU A 188 9.68 1.30 1.54
C LEU A 188 10.61 0.71 0.48
N LYS A 189 10.42 1.08 -0.79
CA LYS A 189 11.26 0.65 -1.92
C LYS A 189 12.72 1.07 -1.71
N SER A 190 12.97 2.33 -1.34
CA SER A 190 14.32 2.83 -1.06
C SER A 190 15.04 2.02 0.01
N ARG A 191 14.31 1.53 1.02
CA ARG A 191 14.87 0.70 2.10
C ARG A 191 15.07 -0.74 1.67
N TYR A 192 14.04 -1.38 1.10
CA TYR A 192 14.13 -2.78 0.69
C TYR A 192 15.17 -3.00 -0.42
N ASN A 193 15.31 -2.07 -1.35
CA ASN A 193 16.32 -2.13 -2.42
C ASN A 193 17.76 -2.02 -1.86
N LYS A 194 17.93 -1.49 -0.63
CA LYS A 194 19.19 -1.47 0.12
C LYS A 194 19.36 -2.66 1.07
N GLY A 195 18.42 -3.62 1.05
CA GLY A 195 18.39 -4.75 1.99
C GLY A 195 18.04 -4.36 3.42
N LEU A 196 17.44 -3.18 3.64
CA LEU A 196 17.07 -2.68 4.97
C LEU A 196 15.62 -3.05 5.31
N ASP A 197 15.37 -3.31 6.60
CA ASP A 197 14.02 -3.52 7.13
C ASP A 197 13.16 -2.26 7.02
N LYS A 198 11.83 -2.45 7.07
CA LYS A 198 10.83 -1.36 6.94
C LYS A 198 11.12 -0.18 7.87
N ASN A 199 11.21 -0.39 9.18
CA ASN A 199 11.40 0.61 10.26
C ASN A 199 10.77 2.01 9.99
N ILE A 200 9.58 2.02 9.41
CA ILE A 200 8.75 3.20 9.14
C ILE A 200 7.44 3.01 9.91
N TYR A 201 7.02 4.08 10.58
CA TYR A 201 5.85 4.14 11.47
C TYR A 201 5.10 5.45 11.24
N PHE A 202 3.85 5.57 11.71
CA PHE A 202 3.18 6.86 11.84
C PHE A 202 3.08 7.25 13.31
N TYR A 203 2.79 8.51 13.65
CA TYR A 203 2.46 8.88 15.03
C TYR A 203 1.13 9.62 15.09
N ARG A 204 0.38 9.34 16.15
CA ARG A 204 -0.86 10.02 16.49
C ARG A 204 -1.02 10.03 18.01
N ASP A 205 -1.24 11.21 18.58
CA ASP A 205 -1.56 11.35 19.99
C ASP A 205 -3.07 11.45 20.24
N ASN A 206 -3.47 11.51 21.52
CA ASN A 206 -4.87 11.65 21.92
C ASN A 206 -5.47 13.01 21.55
N ASN A 207 -4.62 14.02 21.30
CA ASN A 207 -5.02 15.36 20.89
C ASN A 207 -5.17 15.49 19.36
N LYS A 208 -5.07 14.37 18.63
CA LYS A 208 -5.11 14.28 17.17
C LYS A 208 -3.96 15.02 16.47
N ASN A 209 -2.86 15.26 17.17
CA ASN A 209 -1.63 15.65 16.50
C ASN A 209 -1.08 14.41 15.77
N GLU A 210 -0.81 14.55 14.49
CA GLU A 210 -0.38 13.47 13.61
C GLU A 210 0.98 13.80 13.00
N ILE A 211 1.79 12.76 12.82
CA ILE A 211 3.01 12.78 12.01
C ILE A 211 2.86 11.64 11.03
N ASP A 212 2.97 11.94 9.75
CA ASP A 212 2.72 10.95 8.69
C ASP A 212 3.71 9.80 8.76
N PHE A 213 5.02 10.09 8.71
CA PHE A 213 6.05 9.07 8.81
C PHE A 213 7.17 9.38 9.79
N ILE A 214 7.57 8.33 10.48
CA ILE A 214 8.68 8.26 11.42
C ILE A 214 9.59 7.13 10.94
N VAL A 215 10.82 7.46 10.58
CA VAL A 215 11.84 6.49 10.16
C VAL A 215 12.80 6.26 11.32
N GLU A 216 12.75 5.08 11.91
CA GLU A 216 13.60 4.67 13.04
C GLU A 216 14.95 4.14 12.51
N LYS A 217 16.03 4.83 12.86
CA LYS A 217 17.43 4.44 12.63
C LYS A 217 18.08 4.15 13.99
N ALA A 218 19.26 3.52 13.98
CA ALA A 218 19.92 3.04 15.20
C ALA A 218 19.94 4.07 16.36
N ASP A 219 20.36 5.31 16.06
CA ASP A 219 20.54 6.35 17.08
C ASP A 219 19.68 7.61 16.83
N LYS A 220 18.80 7.58 15.83
CA LYS A 220 18.00 8.75 15.47
C LYS A 220 16.66 8.40 14.86
N VAL A 221 15.76 9.37 14.92
CA VAL A 221 14.44 9.31 14.33
C VAL A 221 14.31 10.45 13.34
N ASP A 222 14.09 10.12 12.07
CA ASP A 222 13.77 11.12 11.05
C ASP A 222 12.24 11.25 10.97
N VAL A 223 11.73 12.47 10.96
CA VAL A 223 10.30 12.80 10.87
C VAL A 223 10.00 13.34 9.48
N ILE A 224 8.93 12.85 8.85
CA ILE A 224 8.50 13.25 7.51
C ILE A 224 7.03 13.62 7.57
N GLU A 225 6.72 14.84 7.12
CA GLU A 225 5.37 15.35 6.92
C GLU A 225 5.06 15.36 5.42
N VAL A 226 3.88 14.88 5.04
CA VAL A 226 3.47 14.75 3.65
C VAL A 226 2.41 15.78 3.31
N LYS A 227 2.71 16.65 2.35
CA LYS A 227 1.75 17.63 1.83
C LYS A 227 1.51 17.37 0.35
N SER A 228 0.25 17.05 0.01
CA SER A 228 -0.17 16.89 -1.39
C SER A 228 -0.54 18.21 -2.06
N GLY A 229 -0.54 19.34 -1.33
CA GLY A 229 -0.85 20.67 -1.85
C GLY A 229 0.38 21.37 -2.41
N GLN A 230 0.21 22.07 -3.53
CA GLN A 230 1.19 23.05 -4.02
C GLN A 230 1.07 24.31 -3.16
N THR A 231 1.70 24.32 -1.99
CA THR A 231 1.96 25.59 -1.31
C THR A 231 3.35 25.50 -0.72
N PHE A 232 4.33 25.91 -1.53
CA PHE A 232 5.62 26.29 -1.00
C PHE A 232 5.40 27.55 -0.17
N SER A 233 5.46 27.42 1.15
CA SER A 233 5.70 28.55 2.03
C SER A 233 7.20 28.52 2.29
N GLU A 234 7.94 29.47 1.71
CA GLU A 234 9.33 29.71 2.11
C GLU A 234 9.35 30.01 3.61
N ALA A 235 10.25 29.32 4.33
CA ALA A 235 10.51 29.53 5.75
C ALA A 235 11.46 30.70 5.95
#